data_AF-A0A966ETX1-F1
#
_entry.id   AF-A0A966ETX1-F1
#
_cell.length_a   1.000
_cell.length_b   1.000
_cell.length_c   1.000
_cell.angle_alpha   90.00
_cell.angle_beta   90.00
_cell.angle_gamma   90.00
#
_symmetry.space_group_name_H-M   'P 1'
#
loop_
_entity.id
_entity.type
_entity.pdbx_description
1 polymer ?
#
loop_
_entity_poly.entity_id
_entity_poly.type
_entity_poly.pdbx_seq_one_letter_code
_entity_poly.pdbx_strand_id
1 'polypeptide(L)'
;MGLREGIVGLKTKRLAKTVPTWLLLSLSLVFGLVALVVVLKAVDLKALRMSFDEAFSHPLELSLAFGAFALAFIFRAVTWQKVIPSLPFKQSLAGIHMALGANHVLPFRIGEAARITSVARRTDLPLEIISASTLALRTGDFLALAALGLLVAPGAFASLIGPIGWFVFGTVVLVAVGSWRWLFKLVGLDERIRFPGPLAIVLSVSAWVCEAVLVIFAARWAGIEITFFEAIFVTVASVGAQIVAVAPGGFGTYEGAAVAAYLIVGVDARLALIAALTTHALKTSYSLILGSIALIRPKPSLFPRFRLRKEKDFVTSFKPDSSAPVVLFMPAFNEQASVGECVRRVPKKVAGRPVKIFVVNDGSSDRTSEEAVSAGAEVIEMGVNQGLGAAVRRGFEESTRLGAAAVAFCDADCEYAPEELEAMVRPILDGDADYVIGSRFAGHIEHMRPHRRLGNKVLTLILCIVARERITDGQSGYRALSPEAAASAEIIHDFNYAQVLTLDLLAKGFRYQEVPISYHFRTSGESFVKLGKYLRKVCPAVLRELNTV
;
A
#
# COMPACT_ATOMS: atom_id res chain seq x y z
N MET A 1 -43.22 -23.40 -13.17
CA MET A 1 -42.98 -23.19 -14.61
C MET A 1 -43.93 -22.08 -15.07
N GLY A 2 -43.39 -20.94 -15.52
CA GLY A 2 -44.15 -19.74 -15.91
C GLY A 2 -44.35 -18.71 -14.79
N LEU A 3 -44.02 -17.44 -15.06
CA LEU A 3 -44.15 -16.21 -14.24
C LEU A 3 -42.91 -15.65 -13.51
N ARG A 4 -41.70 -15.76 -14.09
CA ARG A 4 -40.52 -14.96 -13.65
C ARG A 4 -39.64 -14.37 -14.78
N GLU A 5 -40.18 -14.19 -15.99
CA GLU A 5 -39.37 -13.74 -17.15
C GLU A 5 -39.84 -12.45 -17.86
N GLY A 6 -40.72 -11.65 -17.25
CA GLY A 6 -41.09 -10.34 -17.79
C GLY A 6 -40.74 -9.24 -16.79
N ILE A 7 -39.96 -8.24 -17.21
CA ILE A 7 -39.45 -7.08 -16.43
C ILE A 7 -38.18 -7.48 -15.64
N VAL A 8 -36.95 -7.32 -16.15
CA VAL A 8 -36.24 -6.06 -16.38
C VAL A 8 -35.25 -6.25 -17.55
N GLY A 9 -35.79 -6.27 -18.76
CA GLY A 9 -35.03 -6.18 -20.01
C GLY A 9 -35.06 -4.76 -20.55
N LEU A 10 -34.48 -3.79 -19.83
CA LEU A 10 -34.26 -2.44 -20.36
C LEU A 10 -32.78 -2.24 -20.64
N LYS A 11 -32.44 -2.47 -21.92
CA LYS A 11 -31.18 -2.10 -22.56
C LYS A 11 -30.84 -0.63 -22.26
N THR A 12 -29.89 -0.40 -21.36
CA THR A 12 -29.17 0.89 -21.24
C THR A 12 -28.16 1.03 -22.38
N LYS A 13 -28.65 1.19 -23.62
CA LYS A 13 -27.86 1.68 -24.75
C LYS A 13 -27.84 3.21 -24.73
N ARG A 14 -26.84 3.77 -24.04
CA ARG A 14 -26.06 4.99 -24.38
C ARG A 14 -25.13 5.26 -23.19
N LEU A 15 -24.05 4.49 -23.10
CA LEU A 15 -22.89 4.93 -22.33
C LEU A 15 -22.36 6.16 -23.06
N ALA A 16 -22.52 7.33 -22.45
CA ALA A 16 -21.73 8.50 -22.79
C ALA A 16 -20.26 8.05 -22.86
N LYS A 17 -19.56 8.37 -23.96
CA LYS A 17 -18.12 8.13 -24.05
C LYS A 17 -17.50 8.80 -22.82
N THR A 18 -17.05 8.02 -21.86
CA THR A 18 -16.37 8.53 -20.68
C THR A 18 -15.09 9.20 -21.18
N VAL A 19 -14.91 10.47 -20.81
CA VAL A 19 -13.71 11.21 -21.16
C VAL A 19 -12.52 10.42 -20.59
N PRO A 20 -11.52 10.05 -21.41
CA PRO A 20 -10.42 9.24 -20.94
C PRO A 20 -9.66 9.96 -19.82
N THR A 21 -9.37 9.26 -18.73
CA THR A 21 -8.73 9.83 -17.54
C THR A 21 -7.41 10.55 -17.86
N TRP A 22 -6.62 10.04 -18.80
CA TRP A 22 -5.37 10.68 -19.23
C TRP A 22 -5.58 12.06 -19.86
N LEU A 23 -6.70 12.28 -20.57
CA LEU A 23 -7.03 13.56 -21.18
C LEU A 23 -7.39 14.59 -20.11
N LEU A 24 -8.17 14.17 -19.10
CA LEU A 24 -8.49 15.00 -17.94
C LEU A 24 -7.22 15.40 -17.17
N LEU A 25 -6.33 14.44 -16.89
CA LEU A 25 -5.03 14.72 -16.24
C LEU A 25 -4.18 15.71 -17.04
N SER A 26 -4.12 15.53 -18.37
CA SER A 26 -3.36 16.40 -19.26
C SER A 26 -3.90 17.82 -19.27
N LEU A 27 -5.23 17.99 -19.37
CA LEU A 27 -5.88 19.30 -19.31
C LEU A 27 -5.59 20.01 -18.00
N SER A 28 -5.67 19.31 -16.86
CA SER A 28 -5.37 19.92 -15.56
C SER A 28 -3.91 20.36 -15.43
N LEU A 29 -2.96 19.57 -15.92
CA LEU A 29 -1.54 19.96 -15.97
C LEU A 29 -1.33 21.20 -16.84
N VAL A 30 -2.01 21.31 -17.98
CA VAL A 30 -1.97 22.49 -18.84
C VAL A 30 -2.52 23.71 -18.10
N PHE A 31 -3.69 23.61 -17.45
CA PHE A 31 -4.24 24.71 -16.65
C PHE A 31 -3.30 25.13 -15.52
N GLY A 32 -2.69 24.17 -14.82
CA GLY A 32 -1.69 24.45 -13.78
C GLY A 32 -0.46 25.17 -14.33
N LEU A 33 0.04 24.76 -15.51
CA LEU A 33 1.18 25.39 -16.17
C LEU A 33 0.85 26.82 -16.62
N VAL A 34 -0.33 27.03 -17.20
CA VAL A 34 -0.80 28.37 -17.61
C VAL A 34 -0.91 29.28 -16.38
N ALA A 35 -1.54 28.81 -15.30
CA ALA A 35 -1.61 29.54 -14.04
C ALA A 35 -0.21 29.88 -13.50
N LEU A 36 0.75 28.95 -13.57
CA LEU A 36 2.14 29.18 -13.15
C LEU A 36 2.80 30.27 -13.96
N VAL A 37 2.66 30.26 -15.29
CA VAL A 37 3.22 31.31 -16.15
C VAL A 37 2.60 32.67 -15.83
N VAL A 38 1.28 32.74 -15.62
CA VAL A 38 0.59 33.99 -15.26
C VAL A 38 1.09 34.51 -13.91
N VAL A 39 1.16 33.65 -12.89
CA VAL A 39 1.64 34.02 -11.55
C VAL A 39 3.10 34.48 -11.60
N LEU A 40 3.98 33.75 -12.28
CA LEU A 40 5.41 34.11 -12.39
C LEU A 40 5.64 35.44 -13.10
N LYS A 41 4.75 35.83 -14.03
CA LYS A 41 4.80 37.14 -14.69
C LYS A 41 4.24 38.27 -13.82
N ALA A 42 3.32 37.97 -12.92
CA ALA A 42 2.64 38.96 -12.09
C ALA A 42 3.32 39.19 -10.72
N VAL A 43 4.02 38.18 -10.19
CA VAL A 43 4.60 38.21 -8.84
C VAL A 43 5.92 38.96 -8.79
N ASP A 44 6.08 39.82 -7.79
CA ASP A 44 7.38 40.33 -7.38
C ASP A 44 8.07 39.27 -6.50
N LEU A 45 9.03 38.54 -7.07
CA LEU A 45 9.76 37.48 -6.38
C LEU A 45 10.59 37.99 -5.19
N LYS A 46 11.05 39.25 -5.22
CA LYS A 46 11.81 39.84 -4.12
C LYS A 46 10.88 40.12 -2.95
N ALA A 47 9.72 40.72 -3.22
CA ALA A 47 8.72 40.99 -2.19
C ALA A 47 8.11 39.70 -1.61
N LEU A 48 7.88 38.68 -2.45
CA LEU A 48 7.47 37.35 -1.99
C LEU A 48 8.51 36.72 -1.06
N ARG A 49 9.80 36.80 -1.41
CA ARG A 49 10.88 36.32 -0.55
C ARG A 49 10.92 37.07 0.78
N MET A 50 10.78 38.40 0.77
CA MET A 50 10.72 39.20 1.99
C MET A 50 9.56 38.78 2.90
N SER A 51 8.38 38.47 2.35
CA SER A 51 7.25 37.92 3.11
C SER A 51 7.58 36.60 3.81
N PHE A 52 8.31 35.70 3.14
CA PHE A 52 8.78 34.46 3.78
C PHE A 52 9.86 34.71 4.82
N ASP A 53 10.82 35.59 4.54
CA ASP A 53 11.88 35.95 5.49
C ASP A 53 11.26 36.53 6.77
N GLU A 54 10.21 37.34 6.65
CA GLU A 54 9.41 37.86 7.77
C GLU A 54 8.65 36.75 8.52
N ALA A 55 8.03 35.82 7.79
CA ALA A 55 7.35 34.69 8.43
C ALA A 55 8.32 33.82 9.26
N PHE A 56 9.55 33.64 8.78
CA PHE A 56 10.57 32.82 9.46
C PHE A 56 11.32 33.58 10.57
N SER A 57 11.38 34.91 10.54
CA SER A 57 11.92 35.72 11.63
C SER A 57 11.01 35.73 12.87
N HIS A 58 9.71 35.40 12.69
CA HIS A 58 8.69 35.32 13.74
C HIS A 58 8.19 33.88 14.01
N PRO A 59 9.00 32.99 14.61
CA PRO A 59 8.65 31.57 14.77
C PRO A 59 7.42 31.32 15.65
N LEU A 60 7.12 32.21 16.60
CA LEU A 60 5.91 32.12 17.42
C LEU A 60 4.65 32.39 16.59
N GLU A 61 4.66 33.43 15.74
CA GLU A 61 3.54 33.73 14.85
C GLU A 61 3.31 32.58 13.86
N LEU A 62 4.40 32.07 13.27
CA LEU A 62 4.35 30.93 12.36
C LEU A 62 3.76 29.68 13.04
N SER A 63 4.17 29.41 14.28
CA SER A 63 3.65 28.30 15.08
C SER A 63 2.17 28.47 15.43
N LEU A 64 1.73 29.69 15.76
CA LEU A 64 0.32 30.00 16.03
C LEU A 64 -0.53 29.86 14.76
N ALA A 65 -0.03 30.34 13.61
CA ALA A 65 -0.70 30.22 12.32
C ALA A 65 -0.91 28.74 11.92
N PHE A 66 0.14 27.92 12.00
CA PHE A 66 0.02 26.48 11.75
C PHE A 66 -0.80 25.76 12.81
N GLY A 67 -0.72 26.17 14.07
CA GLY A 67 -1.52 25.61 15.17
C GLY A 67 -3.02 25.82 14.97
N ALA A 68 -3.43 27.05 14.62
CA ALA A 68 -4.82 27.36 14.26
C ALA A 68 -5.25 26.58 13.01
N PHE A 69 -4.41 26.54 11.98
CA PHE A 69 -4.71 25.77 10.77
C PHE A 69 -4.89 24.27 11.07
N ALA A 70 -4.04 23.68 11.92
CA ALA A 70 -4.16 22.28 12.36
C ALA A 70 -5.43 22.03 13.17
N LEU A 71 -5.81 22.98 14.04
CA LEU A 71 -7.03 22.89 14.85
C LEU A 71 -8.29 22.80 13.98
N ALA A 72 -8.31 23.47 12.83
CA ALA A 72 -9.42 23.35 11.87
C ALA A 72 -9.64 21.90 11.39
N PHE A 73 -8.57 21.14 11.17
CA PHE A 73 -8.66 19.73 10.79
C PHE A 73 -9.03 18.83 11.97
N ILE A 74 -8.62 19.19 13.20
CA ILE A 74 -9.06 18.50 14.42
C ILE A 74 -10.58 18.66 14.59
N PHE A 75 -11.13 19.86 14.43
CA PHE A 75 -12.58 20.08 14.50
C PHE A 75 -13.33 19.26 13.47
N ARG A 76 -12.87 19.22 12.21
CA ARG A 76 -13.47 18.36 11.17
C ARG A 76 -13.39 16.88 11.52
N ALA A 77 -12.28 16.42 12.10
CA ALA A 77 -12.11 15.05 12.53
C ALA A 77 -13.08 14.67 13.65
N VAL A 78 -13.24 15.55 14.64
CA VAL A 78 -14.21 15.39 15.74
C VAL A 78 -15.63 15.41 15.21
N THR A 79 -15.98 16.33 14.30
CA THR A 79 -17.29 16.37 13.65
C THR A 79 -17.62 15.05 12.97
N TRP A 80 -16.65 14.46 12.26
CA TRP A 80 -16.86 13.18 11.60
C TRP A 80 -17.05 12.02 12.58
N GLN A 81 -16.32 12.01 13.70
CA GLN A 81 -16.56 11.05 14.79
C GLN A 81 -17.95 11.21 15.44
N LYS A 82 -18.49 12.43 15.51
CA LYS A 82 -19.85 12.63 16.02
C LYS A 82 -20.90 12.03 15.09
N VAL A 83 -20.63 12.01 13.79
CA VAL A 83 -21.47 11.32 12.77
C VAL A 83 -21.24 9.82 12.77
N ILE A 84 -20.01 9.33 12.98
CA ILE A 84 -19.68 7.91 13.11
C ILE A 84 -18.95 7.67 14.44
N PRO A 85 -19.67 7.40 15.56
CA PRO A 85 -19.05 7.26 16.88
C PRO A 85 -18.00 6.15 16.98
N SER A 86 -18.13 5.10 16.17
CA SER A 86 -17.18 4.00 16.10
C SER A 86 -15.90 4.30 15.30
N LEU A 87 -15.84 5.43 14.57
CA LEU A 87 -14.65 5.84 13.82
C LEU A 87 -13.56 6.35 14.78
N PRO A 88 -12.37 5.71 14.84
CA PRO A 88 -11.32 6.18 15.73
C PRO A 88 -10.79 7.57 15.31
N PHE A 89 -10.48 8.43 16.28
CA PHE A 89 -10.07 9.82 16.03
C PHE A 89 -8.87 9.90 15.09
N LYS A 90 -7.86 9.05 15.33
CA LYS A 90 -6.65 8.99 14.51
C LYS A 90 -6.96 8.61 13.05
N GLN A 91 -7.95 7.74 12.81
CA GLN A 91 -8.37 7.34 11.47
C GLN A 91 -9.21 8.42 10.79
N SER A 92 -10.09 9.08 11.53
CA SER A 92 -10.83 10.26 11.07
C SER A 92 -9.87 11.37 10.61
N LEU A 93 -8.91 11.72 11.47
CA LEU A 93 -7.92 12.76 11.20
C LEU A 93 -7.00 12.40 10.03
N ALA A 94 -6.57 11.14 9.94
CA ALA A 94 -5.77 10.67 8.81
C ALA A 94 -6.55 10.68 7.50
N GLY A 95 -7.83 10.27 7.51
CA GLY A 95 -8.70 10.35 6.32
C GLY A 95 -8.84 11.79 5.80
N ILE A 96 -8.99 12.76 6.70
CA ILE A 96 -9.07 14.19 6.33
C ILE A 96 -7.75 14.70 5.76
N HIS A 97 -6.61 14.38 6.38
CA HIS A 97 -5.30 14.78 5.85
C HIS A 97 -4.93 14.05 4.55
N MET A 98 -5.39 12.81 4.36
CA MET A 98 -5.31 12.10 3.08
C MET A 98 -6.10 12.85 2.00
N ALA A 99 -7.30 13.34 2.32
CA ALA A 99 -8.09 14.18 1.41
C ALA A 99 -7.34 15.46 1.05
N LEU A 100 -6.78 16.13 2.05
CA LEU A 100 -6.06 17.38 1.90
C LEU A 100 -4.82 17.21 1.01
N GLY A 101 -3.97 16.21 1.31
CA GLY A 101 -2.78 15.89 0.51
C GLY A 101 -3.14 15.52 -0.93
N ALA A 102 -4.13 14.65 -1.12
CA ALA A 102 -4.61 14.28 -2.45
C ALA A 102 -5.10 15.49 -3.25
N ASN A 103 -5.82 16.43 -2.63
CA ASN A 103 -6.28 17.66 -3.30
C ASN A 103 -5.14 18.61 -3.72
N HIS A 104 -3.98 18.53 -3.08
CA HIS A 104 -2.81 19.37 -3.42
C HIS A 104 -1.89 18.72 -4.45
N VAL A 105 -1.89 17.39 -4.54
CA VAL A 105 -1.07 16.64 -5.50
C VAL A 105 -1.84 16.31 -6.78
N LEU A 106 -3.11 15.96 -6.66
CA LEU A 106 -3.92 15.40 -7.73
C LEU A 106 -4.90 16.44 -8.29
N PRO A 107 -5.23 16.35 -9.59
CA PRO A 107 -6.20 17.23 -10.22
C PRO A 107 -7.65 16.88 -9.85
N PHE A 108 -8.59 17.76 -10.20
CA PHE A 108 -10.05 17.56 -10.00
C PHE A 108 -10.52 17.32 -8.57
N ARG A 109 -9.74 17.74 -7.56
CA ARG A 109 -10.15 17.69 -6.14
C ARG A 109 -10.68 16.31 -5.70
N ILE A 110 -9.99 15.24 -6.11
CA ILE A 110 -10.37 13.84 -5.78
C ILE A 110 -10.11 13.44 -4.32
N GLY A 111 -9.85 14.40 -3.44
CA GLY A 111 -9.54 14.18 -2.02
C GLY A 111 -10.63 13.45 -1.26
N GLU A 112 -11.92 13.68 -1.56
CA GLU A 112 -12.99 12.95 -0.87
C GLU A 112 -12.95 11.45 -1.17
N ALA A 113 -12.63 11.05 -2.41
CA ALA A 113 -12.42 9.64 -2.74
C ALA A 113 -11.21 9.05 -1.98
N ALA A 114 -10.14 9.84 -1.82
CA ALA A 114 -8.97 9.44 -1.03
C ALA A 114 -9.31 9.28 0.46
N ARG A 115 -10.12 10.17 1.03
CA ARG A 115 -10.65 10.09 2.40
C ARG A 115 -11.47 8.83 2.63
N ILE A 116 -12.42 8.55 1.74
CA ILE A 116 -13.28 7.37 1.80
C ILE A 116 -12.44 6.10 1.72
N THR A 117 -11.54 6.02 0.74
CA THR A 117 -10.64 4.87 0.54
C THR A 117 -9.71 4.68 1.73
N SER A 118 -9.20 5.77 2.30
CA SER A 118 -8.33 5.73 3.48
C SER A 118 -9.03 5.09 4.66
N VAL A 119 -10.28 5.48 4.97
CA VAL A 119 -11.01 4.91 6.10
C VAL A 119 -11.46 3.49 5.79
N ALA A 120 -12.00 3.23 4.60
CA ALA A 120 -12.48 1.90 4.21
C ALA A 120 -11.39 0.81 4.23
N ARG A 121 -10.13 1.17 3.99
CA ARG A 121 -8.99 0.24 4.07
C ARG A 121 -8.44 0.06 5.48
N ARG A 122 -8.87 0.88 6.45
CA ARG A 122 -8.29 0.95 7.79
C ARG A 122 -9.27 0.65 8.92
N THR A 123 -10.55 0.50 8.59
CA THR A 123 -11.62 0.19 9.53
C THR A 123 -12.59 -0.79 8.88
N ASP A 124 -13.35 -1.51 9.70
CA ASP A 124 -14.39 -2.43 9.24
C ASP A 124 -15.73 -1.72 8.95
N LEU A 125 -15.69 -0.41 8.68
CA LEU A 125 -16.88 0.38 8.42
C LEU A 125 -17.38 0.15 6.99
N PRO A 126 -18.70 -0.05 6.79
CA PRO A 126 -19.28 -0.17 5.46
C PRO A 126 -18.98 1.05 4.59
N LEU A 127 -18.63 0.81 3.31
CA LEU A 127 -18.32 1.87 2.34
C LEU A 127 -19.48 2.87 2.19
N GLU A 128 -20.72 2.41 2.32
CA GLU A 128 -21.92 3.23 2.22
C GLU A 128 -21.98 4.30 3.33
N ILE A 129 -21.73 3.90 4.59
CA ILE A 129 -21.69 4.78 5.77
C ILE A 129 -20.58 5.82 5.63
N ILE A 130 -19.39 5.39 5.21
CA ILE A 130 -18.24 6.27 5.02
C ILE A 130 -18.55 7.30 3.93
N SER A 131 -19.13 6.86 2.80
CA SER A 131 -19.44 7.72 1.66
C SER A 131 -20.54 8.73 1.99
N ALA A 132 -21.64 8.27 2.59
CA ALA A 132 -22.77 9.13 2.95
C ALA A 132 -22.39 10.20 3.98
N SER A 133 -21.68 9.81 5.04
CA SER A 133 -21.18 10.76 6.05
C SER A 133 -20.17 11.75 5.49
N THR A 134 -19.27 11.31 4.61
CA THR A 134 -18.27 12.18 3.97
C THR A 134 -18.95 13.23 3.11
N LEU A 135 -19.87 12.83 2.24
CA LEU A 135 -20.57 13.75 1.34
C LEU A 135 -21.43 14.74 2.12
N ALA A 136 -22.21 14.26 3.10
CA ALA A 136 -23.05 15.08 3.96
C ALA A 136 -22.27 16.14 4.76
N LEU A 137 -21.11 15.76 5.30
CA LEU A 137 -20.26 16.70 6.04
C LEU A 137 -19.60 17.70 5.08
N ARG A 138 -19.20 17.27 3.89
CA ARG A 138 -18.59 18.15 2.89
C ARG A 138 -19.55 19.22 2.39
N THR A 139 -20.79 18.83 2.08
CA THR A 139 -21.83 19.78 1.71
C THR A 139 -22.20 20.69 2.87
N GLY A 140 -22.24 20.17 4.10
CA GLY A 140 -22.43 20.97 5.31
C GLY A 140 -21.33 22.03 5.49
N ASP A 141 -20.06 21.65 5.29
CA ASP A 141 -18.92 22.57 5.35
C ASP A 141 -19.03 23.70 4.32
N PHE A 142 -19.50 23.41 3.10
CA PHE A 142 -19.72 24.43 2.08
C PHE A 142 -20.87 25.39 2.40
N LEU A 143 -21.97 24.87 2.96
CA LEU A 143 -23.07 25.71 3.41
C LEU A 143 -22.65 26.60 4.59
N ALA A 144 -21.86 26.07 5.53
CA ALA A 144 -21.28 26.86 6.62
C ALA A 144 -20.34 27.96 6.09
N LEU A 145 -19.51 27.65 5.09
CA LEU A 145 -18.63 28.62 4.44
C LEU A 145 -19.42 29.76 3.78
N ALA A 146 -20.47 29.43 3.03
CA ALA A 146 -21.31 30.43 2.37
C ALA A 146 -22.09 31.29 3.39
N ALA A 147 -22.62 30.68 4.45
CA ALA A 147 -23.28 31.40 5.53
C ALA A 147 -22.33 32.37 6.23
N LEU A 148 -21.07 31.97 6.45
CA LEU A 148 -20.04 32.82 7.03
C LEU A 148 -19.72 34.03 6.14
N GLY A 149 -19.63 33.83 4.82
CA GLY A 149 -19.46 34.93 3.85
C GLY A 149 -20.59 35.95 3.88
N LEU A 150 -21.84 35.46 3.88
CA LEU A 150 -23.03 36.31 3.97
C LEU A 150 -23.12 37.06 5.31
N LEU A 151 -22.67 36.45 6.40
CA LEU A 151 -22.70 37.06 7.72
C LEU A 151 -21.66 38.18 7.86
N VAL A 152 -20.44 37.92 7.39
CA VAL A 152 -19.29 38.79 7.65
C VAL A 152 -19.19 39.94 6.66
N ALA A 153 -19.56 39.70 5.40
CA ALA A 153 -19.35 40.66 4.32
C ALA A 153 -20.43 40.53 3.22
N PRO A 154 -21.73 40.73 3.53
CA PRO A 154 -22.84 40.38 2.63
C PRO A 154 -22.76 41.05 1.25
N GLY A 155 -22.49 42.36 1.21
CA GLY A 155 -22.40 43.10 -0.06
C GLY A 155 -21.19 42.69 -0.89
N ALA A 156 -20.01 42.64 -0.27
CA ALA A 156 -18.77 42.21 -0.91
C ALA A 156 -18.86 40.76 -1.41
N PHE A 157 -19.42 39.85 -0.60
CA PHE A 157 -19.63 38.45 -0.94
C PHE A 157 -20.61 38.27 -2.11
N ALA A 158 -21.75 38.95 -2.10
CA ALA A 158 -22.70 38.90 -3.20
C ALA A 158 -22.09 39.43 -4.51
N SER A 159 -21.30 40.51 -4.42
CA SER A 159 -20.62 41.10 -5.57
C SER A 159 -19.54 40.17 -6.17
N LEU A 160 -18.78 39.48 -5.31
CA LEU A 160 -17.70 38.58 -5.72
C LEU A 160 -18.23 37.29 -6.37
N ILE A 161 -19.32 36.73 -5.83
CA ILE A 161 -19.90 35.46 -6.31
C ILE A 161 -20.45 35.58 -7.73
N GLY A 162 -21.19 36.66 -8.01
CA GLY A 162 -21.84 36.89 -9.30
C GLY A 162 -22.81 35.76 -9.72
N PRO A 163 -23.37 35.82 -10.95
CA PRO A 163 -24.38 34.86 -11.39
C PRO A 163 -23.90 33.40 -11.44
N ILE A 164 -22.65 33.19 -11.88
CA ILE A 164 -22.06 31.84 -11.98
C ILE A 164 -21.85 31.24 -10.59
N GLY A 165 -21.33 32.02 -9.64
CA GLY A 165 -21.14 31.53 -8.28
C GLY A 165 -22.47 31.18 -7.60
N TRP A 166 -23.55 31.95 -7.85
CA TRP A 166 -24.88 31.63 -7.35
C TRP A 166 -25.44 30.33 -7.95
N PHE A 167 -25.17 30.06 -9.23
CA PHE A 167 -25.52 28.78 -9.85
C PHE A 167 -24.77 27.60 -9.23
N VAL A 168 -23.46 27.75 -8.98
CA VAL A 168 -22.65 26.74 -8.28
C VAL A 168 -23.17 26.53 -6.85
N PHE A 169 -23.49 27.60 -6.14
CA PHE A 169 -24.09 27.52 -4.79
C PHE A 169 -25.42 26.76 -4.80
N GLY A 170 -26.31 27.06 -5.75
CA GLY A 170 -27.56 26.31 -5.93
C GLY A 170 -27.33 24.81 -6.18
N THR A 171 -26.31 24.48 -6.97
CA THR A 171 -25.89 23.08 -7.19
C THR A 171 -25.41 22.43 -5.90
N VAL A 172 -24.60 23.13 -5.09
CA VAL A 172 -24.14 22.63 -3.79
C VAL A 172 -25.33 22.40 -2.84
N VAL A 173 -26.33 23.29 -2.82
CA VAL A 173 -27.56 23.10 -2.02
C VAL A 173 -28.33 21.86 -2.45
N LEU A 174 -28.50 21.63 -3.76
CA LEU A 174 -29.19 20.44 -4.27
C LEU A 174 -28.45 19.14 -3.88
N VAL A 175 -27.12 19.14 -4.00
CA VAL A 175 -26.29 18.00 -3.56
C VAL A 175 -26.39 17.81 -2.05
N ALA A 176 -26.40 18.89 -1.26
CA ALA A 176 -26.55 18.83 0.19
C ALA A 176 -27.88 18.17 0.61
N VAL A 177 -28.98 18.56 -0.04
CA VAL A 177 -30.30 17.97 0.20
C VAL A 177 -30.27 16.47 -0.11
N GLY A 178 -29.70 16.08 -1.26
CA GLY A 178 -29.57 14.67 -1.65
C GLY A 178 -28.73 13.88 -0.65
N SER A 179 -27.55 14.38 -0.28
CA SER A 179 -26.62 13.71 0.63
C SER A 179 -27.15 13.61 2.05
N TRP A 180 -27.83 14.65 2.56
CA TRP A 180 -28.44 14.60 3.90
C TRP A 180 -29.65 13.70 3.95
N ARG A 181 -30.47 13.63 2.88
CA ARG A 181 -31.56 12.64 2.79
C ARG A 181 -31.03 11.21 2.76
N TRP A 182 -29.92 10.97 2.05
CA TRP A 182 -29.28 9.66 2.06
C TRP A 182 -28.71 9.30 3.44
N LEU A 183 -28.00 10.23 4.08
CA LEU A 183 -27.49 10.06 5.44
C LEU A 183 -28.62 9.78 6.44
N PHE A 184 -29.71 10.55 6.38
CA PHE A 184 -30.87 10.41 7.26
C PHE A 184 -31.51 9.01 7.15
N LYS A 185 -31.63 8.47 5.92
CA LYS A 185 -32.12 7.11 5.72
C LYS A 185 -31.22 6.06 6.39
N LEU A 186 -29.89 6.23 6.29
CA LEU A 186 -28.94 5.29 6.90
C LEU A 186 -28.95 5.34 8.43
N VAL A 187 -29.15 6.52 9.03
CA VAL A 187 -29.29 6.65 10.49
C VAL A 187 -30.46 5.82 11.03
N GLY A 188 -31.53 5.63 10.25
CA GLY A 188 -32.65 4.76 10.62
C GLY A 188 -32.37 3.26 10.46
N LEU A 189 -31.27 2.88 9.81
CA LEU A 189 -30.93 1.49 9.46
C LEU A 189 -29.69 0.97 10.18
N ASP A 190 -28.80 1.85 10.64
CA ASP A 190 -27.51 1.47 11.23
C ASP A 190 -27.18 2.33 12.46
N GLU A 191 -27.03 1.69 13.62
CA GLU A 191 -26.75 2.40 14.88
C GLU A 191 -25.34 3.01 14.94
N ARG A 192 -24.44 2.63 14.02
CA ARG A 192 -23.07 3.15 13.94
C ARG A 192 -23.01 4.56 13.36
N ILE A 193 -24.10 5.07 12.80
CA ILE A 193 -24.17 6.39 12.17
C ILE A 193 -25.22 7.28 12.83
N ARG A 194 -24.90 8.56 12.97
CA ARG A 194 -25.75 9.59 13.59
C ARG A 194 -25.87 10.79 12.68
N PHE A 195 -27.02 11.46 12.73
CA PHE A 195 -27.17 12.72 12.01
C PHE A 195 -26.34 13.83 12.66
N PRO A 196 -25.74 14.76 11.88
CA PRO A 196 -24.96 15.87 12.46
C PRO A 196 -25.86 16.76 13.33
N GLY A 197 -25.54 16.87 14.62
CA GLY A 197 -26.24 17.77 15.55
C GLY A 197 -25.68 19.20 15.56
N PRO A 198 -26.21 20.10 16.41
CA PRO A 198 -25.78 21.50 16.48
C PRO A 198 -24.27 21.69 16.70
N LEU A 199 -23.65 20.80 17.49
CA LEU A 199 -22.20 20.82 17.73
C LEU A 199 -21.39 20.65 16.42
N ALA A 200 -21.89 19.87 15.46
CA ALA A 200 -21.21 19.70 14.17
C ALA A 200 -21.14 21.02 13.38
N ILE A 201 -22.19 21.83 13.45
CA ILE A 201 -22.25 23.15 12.81
C ILE A 201 -21.25 24.10 13.50
N VAL A 202 -21.26 24.14 14.83
CA VAL A 202 -20.32 24.97 15.61
C VAL A 202 -18.87 24.61 15.29
N LEU A 203 -18.54 23.32 15.27
CA LEU A 203 -17.19 22.86 14.93
C LEU A 203 -16.80 23.17 13.47
N SER A 204 -17.74 23.05 12.52
CA SER A 204 -17.50 23.39 11.11
C SER A 204 -17.22 24.89 10.92
N VAL A 205 -18.05 25.75 11.50
CA VAL A 205 -17.82 27.21 11.48
C VAL A 205 -16.52 27.58 12.18
N SER A 206 -16.24 26.97 13.34
CA SER A 206 -14.99 27.18 14.08
C SER A 206 -13.76 26.77 13.28
N ALA A 207 -13.86 25.70 12.47
CA ALA A 207 -12.78 25.26 11.59
C ALA A 207 -12.46 26.33 10.54
N TRP A 208 -13.47 26.96 9.93
CA TRP A 208 -13.27 28.04 8.97
C TRP A 208 -12.66 29.30 9.60
N VAL A 209 -13.10 29.66 10.80
CA VAL A 209 -12.52 30.75 11.58
C VAL A 209 -11.03 30.49 11.89
N CYS A 210 -10.69 29.25 12.28
CA CYS A 210 -9.32 28.85 12.52
C CYS A 210 -8.45 28.93 11.25
N GLU A 211 -9.00 28.60 10.08
CA GLU A 211 -8.28 28.75 8.81
C GLU A 211 -7.99 30.21 8.44
N ALA A 212 -8.86 31.14 8.83
CA ALA A 212 -8.68 32.57 8.59
C ALA A 212 -7.49 33.15 9.37
N VAL A 213 -7.09 32.54 10.48
CA VAL A 213 -5.90 32.96 11.25
C VAL A 213 -4.63 32.92 10.39
N LEU A 214 -4.48 31.89 9.55
CA LEU A 214 -3.34 31.79 8.64
C LEU A 214 -3.34 32.92 7.60
N VAL A 215 -4.52 33.39 7.17
CA VAL A 215 -4.66 34.52 6.24
C VAL A 215 -4.24 35.83 6.91
N ILE A 216 -4.59 36.04 8.19
CA ILE A 216 -4.17 37.22 8.96
C ILE A 216 -2.65 37.32 9.03
N PHE A 217 -1.98 36.23 9.43
CA PHE A 217 -0.52 36.22 9.53
C PHE A 217 0.15 36.38 8.16
N ALA A 218 -0.33 35.70 7.13
CA ALA A 218 0.21 35.84 5.78
C ALA A 218 0.01 37.25 5.20
N ALA A 219 -1.10 37.92 5.52
CA ALA A 219 -1.31 39.33 5.16
C ALA A 219 -0.30 40.23 5.88
N ARG A 220 -0.12 40.03 7.19
CA ARG A 220 0.85 40.79 8.00
C ARG A 220 2.27 40.67 7.47
N TRP A 221 2.74 39.45 7.18
CA TRP A 221 4.09 39.23 6.63
C TRP A 221 4.26 39.83 5.23
N ALA A 222 3.17 39.98 4.47
CA ALA A 222 3.16 40.71 3.21
C ALA A 222 3.05 42.24 3.37
N GLY A 223 3.03 42.76 4.61
CA GLY A 223 2.90 44.20 4.90
C GLY A 223 1.47 44.74 4.77
N ILE A 224 0.46 43.87 4.90
CA ILE A 224 -0.96 44.23 4.76
C ILE A 224 -1.64 44.14 6.14
N GLU A 225 -2.32 45.22 6.51
CA GLU A 225 -3.21 45.22 7.68
C GLU A 225 -4.65 44.93 7.22
N ILE A 226 -5.19 43.81 7.71
CA ILE A 226 -6.59 43.45 7.54
C ILE A 226 -7.22 43.15 8.90
N THR A 227 -8.51 43.41 9.01
CA THR A 227 -9.32 43.00 10.15
C THR A 227 -9.56 41.49 10.12
N PHE A 228 -9.95 40.96 11.28
CA PHE A 228 -10.34 39.56 11.42
C PHE A 228 -11.49 39.16 10.47
N PHE A 229 -12.46 40.05 10.27
CA PHE A 229 -13.60 39.84 9.39
C PHE A 229 -13.20 39.82 7.91
N GLU A 230 -12.28 40.68 7.49
CA GLU A 230 -11.74 40.68 6.13
C GLU A 230 -10.92 39.40 5.86
N ALA A 231 -10.17 38.90 6.84
CA ALA A 231 -9.47 37.62 6.70
C ALA A 231 -10.44 36.44 6.53
N ILE A 232 -11.57 36.45 7.25
CA ILE A 232 -12.64 35.47 7.05
C ILE A 232 -13.22 35.59 5.64
N PHE A 233 -13.50 36.81 5.16
CA PHE A 233 -14.01 37.05 3.82
C PHE A 233 -13.05 36.51 2.74
N VAL A 234 -11.75 36.80 2.84
CA VAL A 234 -10.70 36.27 1.95
C VAL A 234 -10.63 34.74 2.02
N THR A 235 -10.77 34.15 3.20
CA THR A 235 -10.81 32.68 3.37
C THR A 235 -12.02 32.07 2.67
N VAL A 236 -13.20 32.67 2.85
CA VAL A 236 -14.45 32.24 2.22
C VAL A 236 -14.36 32.30 0.70
N ALA A 237 -13.88 33.42 0.16
CA ALA A 237 -13.68 33.61 -1.27
C ALA A 237 -12.70 32.59 -1.87
N SER A 238 -11.51 32.50 -1.27
CA SER A 238 -10.42 31.68 -1.79
C SER A 238 -10.71 30.18 -1.70
N VAL A 239 -11.30 29.71 -0.60
CA VAL A 239 -11.70 28.30 -0.46
C VAL A 239 -12.97 27.97 -1.24
N GLY A 240 -13.92 28.90 -1.35
CA GLY A 240 -15.11 28.74 -2.18
C GLY A 240 -14.78 28.53 -3.66
N ALA A 241 -13.81 29.29 -4.18
CA ALA A 241 -13.35 29.13 -5.56
C ALA A 241 -12.71 27.75 -5.81
N GLN A 242 -12.14 27.11 -4.79
CA GLN A 242 -11.56 25.77 -4.91
C GLN A 242 -12.59 24.66 -5.16
N ILE A 243 -13.89 24.91 -5.00
CA ILE A 243 -14.95 23.94 -5.29
C ILE A 243 -14.93 23.50 -6.76
N VAL A 244 -14.60 24.43 -7.66
CA VAL A 244 -14.57 24.20 -9.11
C VAL A 244 -13.15 24.15 -9.67
N ALA A 245 -12.14 24.08 -8.81
CA ALA A 245 -10.74 24.11 -9.22
C ALA A 245 -10.33 22.82 -9.95
N VAL A 246 -9.71 22.99 -11.11
CA VAL A 246 -9.24 21.89 -11.96
C VAL A 246 -7.76 21.58 -11.70
N ALA A 247 -6.94 22.61 -11.48
CA ALA A 247 -5.48 22.48 -11.26
C ALA A 247 -5.15 21.83 -9.90
N PRO A 248 -4.01 21.11 -9.78
CA PRO A 248 -3.53 20.60 -8.50
C PRO A 248 -3.41 21.72 -7.45
N GLY A 249 -3.87 21.47 -6.22
CA GLY A 249 -3.92 22.48 -5.16
C GLY A 249 -4.93 23.61 -5.40
N GLY A 250 -5.64 23.62 -6.53
CA GLY A 250 -6.37 24.80 -6.99
C GLY A 250 -5.47 26.00 -7.25
N PHE A 251 -4.21 25.74 -7.63
CA PHE A 251 -3.24 26.76 -7.98
C PHE A 251 -3.77 27.66 -9.11
N GLY A 252 -3.62 28.97 -8.94
CA GLY A 252 -4.20 30.01 -9.80
C GLY A 252 -5.64 30.36 -9.43
N THR A 253 -6.50 29.37 -9.17
CA THR A 253 -7.90 29.60 -8.77
C THR A 253 -7.98 30.17 -7.35
N TYR A 254 -7.20 29.61 -6.42
CA TYR A 254 -7.15 30.10 -5.04
C TYR A 254 -6.60 31.54 -4.98
N GLU A 255 -5.47 31.78 -5.66
CA GLU A 255 -4.81 33.09 -5.71
C GLU A 255 -5.71 34.13 -6.34
N GLY A 256 -6.33 33.83 -7.49
CA GLY A 256 -7.22 34.77 -8.17
C GLY A 256 -8.39 35.20 -7.30
N ALA A 257 -9.04 34.25 -6.60
CA ALA A 257 -10.15 34.55 -5.71
C ALA A 257 -9.71 35.29 -4.43
N ALA A 258 -8.55 34.93 -3.86
CA ALA A 258 -7.97 35.64 -2.73
C ALA A 258 -7.63 37.10 -3.09
N VAL A 259 -6.97 37.32 -4.23
CA VAL A 259 -6.63 38.66 -4.73
C VAL A 259 -7.89 39.49 -4.98
N ALA A 260 -8.93 38.90 -5.60
CA ALA A 260 -10.20 39.59 -5.80
C ALA A 260 -10.85 40.01 -4.47
N ALA A 261 -10.83 39.14 -3.46
CA ALA A 261 -11.34 39.46 -2.13
C ALA A 261 -10.54 40.57 -1.44
N TYR A 262 -9.20 40.52 -1.53
CA TYR A 262 -8.31 41.57 -1.02
C TYR A 262 -8.56 42.94 -1.67
N LEU A 263 -8.76 42.96 -3.00
CA LEU A 263 -9.07 44.19 -3.73
C LEU A 263 -10.39 44.82 -3.28
N ILE A 264 -11.42 44.00 -3.02
CA ILE A 264 -12.71 44.47 -2.53
C ILE A 264 -12.60 45.15 -1.16
N VAL A 265 -11.65 44.71 -0.33
CA VAL A 265 -11.38 45.31 0.99
C VAL A 265 -10.28 46.38 0.93
N GLY A 266 -9.89 46.83 -0.27
CA GLY A 266 -9.03 48.00 -0.48
C GLY A 266 -7.52 47.73 -0.50
N VAL A 267 -7.08 46.48 -0.60
CA VAL A 267 -5.66 46.10 -0.63
C VAL A 267 -5.10 46.15 -2.05
N ASP A 268 -3.87 46.66 -2.23
CA ASP A 268 -3.18 46.69 -3.53
C ASP A 268 -3.00 45.29 -4.13
N ALA A 269 -3.14 45.19 -5.46
CA ALA A 269 -3.10 43.91 -6.18
C ALA A 269 -1.77 43.16 -6.01
N ARG A 270 -0.63 43.86 -5.92
CA ARG A 270 0.68 43.22 -5.80
C ARG A 270 0.86 42.62 -4.41
N LEU A 271 0.51 43.39 -3.37
CA LEU A 271 0.56 42.91 -1.98
C LEU A 271 -0.45 41.78 -1.76
N ALA A 272 -1.66 41.90 -2.30
CA ALA A 272 -2.68 40.87 -2.26
C ALA A 272 -2.19 39.54 -2.86
N LEU A 273 -1.48 39.60 -4.00
CA LEU A 273 -0.91 38.41 -4.63
C LEU A 273 0.18 37.78 -3.76
N ILE A 274 1.03 38.58 -3.11
CA ILE A 274 2.06 38.09 -2.19
C ILE A 274 1.42 37.39 -0.99
N ALA A 275 0.42 38.00 -0.34
CA ALA A 275 -0.29 37.40 0.78
C ALA A 275 -1.01 36.10 0.39
N ALA A 276 -1.66 36.09 -0.79
CA ALA A 276 -2.33 34.91 -1.32
C ALA A 276 -1.36 33.74 -1.60
N LEU A 277 -0.22 34.02 -2.25
CA LEU A 277 0.82 33.03 -2.53
C LEU A 277 1.48 32.52 -1.24
N THR A 278 1.78 33.41 -0.30
CA THR A 278 2.33 33.04 1.02
C THR A 278 1.38 32.09 1.74
N THR A 279 0.09 32.45 1.81
CA THR A 279 -0.94 31.60 2.42
C THR A 279 -1.02 30.23 1.74
N HIS A 280 -1.10 30.21 0.40
CA HIS A 280 -1.27 28.96 -0.34
C HIS A 280 -0.04 28.05 -0.22
N ALA A 281 1.17 28.62 -0.24
CA ALA A 281 2.42 27.88 -0.05
C ALA A 281 2.50 27.23 1.33
N LEU A 282 2.10 27.93 2.39
CA LEU A 282 2.05 27.39 3.75
C LEU A 282 1.00 26.29 3.90
N LYS A 283 -0.22 26.50 3.35
CA LYS A 283 -1.27 25.46 3.29
C LYS A 283 -0.79 24.21 2.54
N THR A 284 -0.10 24.41 1.42
CA THR A 284 0.46 23.33 0.61
C THR A 284 1.53 22.55 1.38
N SER A 285 2.44 23.25 2.04
CA SER A 285 3.49 22.63 2.85
C SER A 285 2.90 21.76 3.96
N TYR A 286 1.93 22.29 4.72
CA TYR A 286 1.20 21.52 5.73
C TYR A 286 0.50 20.30 5.11
N SER A 287 -0.21 20.49 4.00
CA SER A 287 -0.94 19.44 3.30
C SER A 287 -0.04 18.29 2.86
N LEU A 288 1.11 18.58 2.26
CA LEU A 288 2.05 17.57 1.79
C LEU A 288 2.69 16.79 2.94
N ILE A 289 3.08 17.47 4.02
CA ILE A 289 3.68 16.83 5.20
C ILE A 289 2.65 15.92 5.89
N LEU A 290 1.49 16.47 6.27
CA LEU A 290 0.49 15.73 7.04
C LEU A 290 -0.21 14.67 6.18
N GLY A 291 -0.43 14.93 4.88
CA GLY A 291 -0.93 13.93 3.94
C GLY A 291 0.03 12.75 3.78
N SER A 292 1.33 13.02 3.72
CA SER A 292 2.38 11.98 3.65
C SER A 292 2.49 11.17 4.94
N ILE A 293 2.39 11.82 6.11
CA ILE A 293 2.29 11.13 7.40
C ILE A 293 1.02 10.27 7.43
N ALA A 294 -0.09 10.79 6.93
CA ALA A 294 -1.38 10.10 6.90
C ALA A 294 -1.36 8.85 6.03
N LEU A 295 -0.45 8.71 5.06
CA LEU A 295 -0.27 7.46 4.29
C LEU A 295 0.27 6.30 5.15
N ILE A 296 1.13 6.62 6.11
CA ILE A 296 1.91 5.65 6.90
C ILE A 296 1.32 5.46 8.30
N ARG A 297 0.66 6.49 8.85
CA ARG A 297 0.07 6.52 10.20
C ARG A 297 -1.39 7.01 10.15
N PRO A 298 -2.25 6.62 11.10
CA PRO A 298 -2.04 5.59 12.13
C PRO A 298 -2.06 4.17 11.53
N LYS A 299 -1.82 3.15 12.37
CA LYS A 299 -2.05 1.75 12.00
C LYS A 299 -3.55 1.40 12.16
N PRO A 300 -4.11 0.52 11.33
CA PRO A 300 -3.54 -0.03 10.10
C PRO A 300 -3.25 1.08 9.06
N SER A 301 -2.13 0.97 8.34
CA SER A 301 -1.67 1.96 7.35
C SER A 301 -2.18 1.64 5.94
N LEU A 302 -2.04 2.58 4.99
CA LEU A 302 -2.35 2.29 3.58
C LEU A 302 -1.25 1.49 2.88
N PHE A 303 -0.03 1.51 3.43
CA PHE A 303 1.07 0.68 2.97
C PHE A 303 1.07 -0.68 3.69
N PRO A 304 1.37 -1.78 2.97
CA PRO A 304 1.60 -3.09 3.57
C PRO A 304 2.79 -3.04 4.53
N ARG A 305 2.82 -3.97 5.50
CA ARG A 305 4.01 -4.22 6.31
C ARG A 305 5.13 -4.70 5.38
N PHE A 306 6.31 -4.09 5.54
CA PHE A 306 7.53 -4.47 4.83
C PHE A 306 8.48 -5.31 5.71
N ARG A 307 8.03 -5.72 6.90
CA ARG A 307 8.84 -6.42 7.89
C ARG A 307 8.13 -7.66 8.35
N LEU A 308 8.86 -8.77 8.37
CA LEU A 308 8.41 -10.04 8.91
C LEU A 308 8.16 -9.90 10.42
N ARG A 309 7.01 -10.40 10.89
CA ARG A 309 6.72 -10.53 12.32
C ARG A 309 7.13 -11.94 12.72
N LYS A 310 8.00 -12.05 13.73
CA LYS A 310 8.34 -13.34 14.33
C LYS A 310 7.31 -13.70 15.40
N GLU A 311 6.82 -14.93 15.39
CA GLU A 311 6.19 -15.56 16.54
C GLU A 311 7.24 -15.72 17.65
N LYS A 312 6.87 -15.37 18.88
CA LYS A 312 7.85 -15.20 19.96
C LYS A 312 8.19 -16.48 20.71
N ASP A 313 7.49 -17.59 20.48
CA ASP A 313 7.46 -18.71 21.43
C ASP A 313 7.61 -20.11 20.78
N PHE A 314 8.21 -20.21 19.58
CA PHE A 314 8.42 -21.52 18.95
C PHE A 314 9.65 -22.22 19.52
N VAL A 315 9.45 -23.25 20.35
CA VAL A 315 10.51 -24.10 20.90
C VAL A 315 10.47 -25.45 20.20
N THR A 316 11.48 -25.74 19.39
CA THR A 316 11.66 -27.07 18.77
C THR A 316 12.31 -28.02 19.78
N SER A 317 11.57 -29.05 20.21
CA SER A 317 12.06 -30.04 21.20
C SER A 317 12.22 -31.45 20.63
N PHE A 318 12.12 -31.61 19.31
CA PHE A 318 12.11 -32.94 18.71
C PHE A 318 13.49 -33.54 18.63
N LYS A 319 13.57 -34.80 19.08
CA LYS A 319 14.72 -35.66 18.87
C LYS A 319 14.25 -36.86 18.06
N PRO A 320 14.70 -37.02 16.81
CA PRO A 320 14.32 -38.19 16.04
C PRO A 320 14.85 -39.45 16.69
N ASP A 321 14.07 -40.54 16.60
CA ASP A 321 14.58 -41.87 16.93
C ASP A 321 15.90 -42.10 16.18
N SER A 322 16.89 -42.66 16.86
CA SER A 322 18.16 -43.14 16.30
C SER A 322 18.00 -43.95 15.00
N SER A 323 16.89 -44.67 14.83
CA SER A 323 16.61 -45.51 13.66
C SER A 323 15.94 -44.75 12.49
N ALA A 324 15.41 -43.55 12.72
CA ALA A 324 14.65 -42.80 11.73
C ALA A 324 15.50 -42.42 10.49
N PRO A 325 14.95 -42.57 9.27
CA PRO A 325 15.70 -42.31 8.04
C PRO A 325 15.87 -40.81 7.80
N VAL A 326 16.91 -40.44 7.05
CA VAL A 326 16.94 -39.13 6.38
C VAL A 326 16.16 -39.26 5.08
N VAL A 327 15.25 -38.33 4.81
CA VAL A 327 14.48 -38.33 3.56
C VAL A 327 15.04 -37.26 2.64
N LEU A 328 15.38 -37.65 1.40
CA LEU A 328 15.65 -36.74 0.30
C LEU A 328 14.56 -36.90 -0.75
N PHE A 329 13.81 -35.83 -1.03
CA PHE A 329 12.87 -35.85 -2.16
C PHE A 329 13.28 -34.90 -3.27
N MET A 330 12.90 -35.24 -4.51
CA MET A 330 13.22 -34.44 -5.69
C MET A 330 11.95 -34.12 -6.46
N PRO A 331 11.48 -32.86 -6.51
CA PRO A 331 10.43 -32.48 -7.43
C PRO A 331 10.92 -32.56 -8.88
N ALA A 332 10.13 -33.16 -9.76
CA ALA A 332 10.49 -33.34 -11.16
C ALA A 332 9.32 -33.05 -12.11
N PHE A 333 9.61 -32.41 -13.24
CA PHE A 333 8.67 -32.22 -14.34
C PHE A 333 9.44 -32.21 -15.67
N ASN A 334 9.26 -33.27 -16.47
CA ASN A 334 9.96 -33.51 -17.73
C ASN A 334 11.50 -33.51 -17.58
N GLU A 335 12.01 -34.30 -16.65
CA GLU A 335 13.43 -34.42 -16.30
C GLU A 335 14.01 -35.82 -16.63
N GLN A 336 13.47 -36.52 -17.65
CA GLN A 336 13.90 -37.88 -18.01
C GLN A 336 15.41 -38.01 -18.28
N ALA A 337 16.06 -36.93 -18.73
CA ALA A 337 17.47 -36.94 -19.11
C ALA A 337 18.43 -36.94 -17.89
N SER A 338 17.98 -36.42 -16.75
CA SER A 338 18.83 -36.14 -15.59
C SER A 338 18.40 -36.89 -14.33
N VAL A 339 17.10 -37.15 -14.14
CA VAL A 339 16.57 -37.69 -12.87
C VAL A 339 17.24 -39.00 -12.46
N GLY A 340 17.48 -39.91 -13.41
CA GLY A 340 18.11 -41.20 -13.12
C GLY A 340 19.57 -41.05 -12.65
N GLU A 341 20.32 -40.11 -13.22
CA GLU A 341 21.68 -39.81 -12.76
C GLU A 341 21.66 -39.17 -11.37
N CYS A 342 20.79 -38.18 -11.15
CA CYS A 342 20.65 -37.49 -9.88
C CYS A 342 20.35 -38.48 -8.74
N VAL A 343 19.41 -39.42 -8.95
CA VAL A 343 19.06 -40.46 -7.98
C VAL A 343 20.24 -41.39 -7.69
N ARG A 344 20.99 -41.84 -8.71
CA ARG A 344 22.13 -42.75 -8.52
C ARG A 344 23.28 -42.13 -7.71
N ARG A 345 23.38 -40.80 -7.74
CA ARG A 345 24.41 -40.01 -7.03
C ARG A 345 24.10 -39.82 -5.54
N VAL A 346 22.87 -40.05 -5.10
CA VAL A 346 22.49 -39.86 -3.70
C VAL A 346 23.19 -40.89 -2.80
N PRO A 347 23.79 -40.46 -1.67
CA PRO A 347 24.39 -41.40 -0.72
C PRO A 347 23.33 -42.29 -0.08
N LYS A 348 23.61 -43.59 0.06
CA LYS A 348 22.69 -44.56 0.68
C LYS A 348 22.55 -44.38 2.21
N LYS A 349 23.54 -43.77 2.85
CA LYS A 349 23.59 -43.46 4.28
C LYS A 349 24.27 -42.12 4.49
N VAL A 350 23.79 -41.34 5.46
CA VAL A 350 24.39 -40.08 5.91
C VAL A 350 24.30 -40.00 7.42
N ALA A 351 25.34 -39.51 8.09
CA ALA A 351 25.37 -39.39 9.56
C ALA A 351 24.94 -40.69 10.30
N GLY A 352 25.29 -41.86 9.74
CA GLY A 352 24.92 -43.17 10.30
C GLY A 352 23.47 -43.62 10.03
N ARG A 353 22.62 -42.80 9.40
CA ARG A 353 21.20 -43.08 9.12
C ARG A 353 21.00 -43.52 7.67
N PRO A 354 20.04 -44.42 7.38
CA PRO A 354 19.67 -44.75 6.00
C PRO A 354 19.01 -43.55 5.31
N VAL A 355 19.28 -43.37 4.03
CA VAL A 355 18.61 -42.37 3.19
C VAL A 355 17.46 -43.02 2.45
N LYS A 356 16.26 -42.45 2.59
CA LYS A 356 15.10 -42.75 1.75
C LYS A 356 14.97 -41.68 0.69
N ILE A 357 14.79 -42.10 -0.56
CA ILE A 357 14.76 -41.20 -1.71
C ILE A 357 13.46 -41.42 -2.45
N PHE A 358 12.77 -40.33 -2.76
CA PHE A 358 11.65 -40.38 -3.68
C PHE A 358 11.57 -39.18 -4.60
N VAL A 359 11.01 -39.38 -5.79
CA VAL A 359 10.78 -38.33 -6.77
C VAL A 359 9.31 -37.95 -6.75
N VAL A 360 9.00 -36.67 -6.62
CA VAL A 360 7.63 -36.15 -6.75
C VAL A 360 7.43 -35.71 -8.19
N ASN A 361 6.79 -36.54 -9.00
CA ASN A 361 6.54 -36.27 -10.40
C ASN A 361 5.29 -35.39 -10.56
N ASP A 362 5.49 -34.14 -10.98
CA ASP A 362 4.44 -33.12 -11.16
C ASP A 362 3.71 -33.28 -12.52
N GLY A 363 3.31 -34.51 -12.87
CA GLY A 363 2.56 -34.81 -14.09
C GLY A 363 3.38 -34.70 -15.38
N SER A 364 4.61 -35.23 -15.40
CA SER A 364 5.46 -35.26 -16.60
C SER A 364 4.79 -36.00 -17.77
N SER A 365 5.11 -35.58 -18.98
CA SER A 365 4.69 -36.21 -20.25
C SER A 365 5.76 -37.09 -20.88
N ASP A 366 6.93 -37.18 -20.25
CA ASP A 366 8.09 -37.95 -20.69
C ASP A 366 8.35 -39.16 -19.76
N ARG A 367 9.50 -39.82 -19.91
CA ARG A 367 9.86 -41.02 -19.12
C ARG A 367 10.45 -40.71 -17.74
N THR A 368 10.22 -39.53 -17.16
CA THR A 368 10.79 -39.12 -15.86
C THR A 368 10.56 -40.18 -14.76
N SER A 369 9.35 -40.71 -14.64
CA SER A 369 9.03 -41.71 -13.61
C SER A 369 9.73 -43.05 -13.83
N GLU A 370 9.78 -43.52 -15.08
CA GLU A 370 10.45 -44.78 -15.43
C GLU A 370 11.94 -44.73 -15.11
N GLU A 371 12.59 -43.60 -15.44
CA GLU A 371 14.01 -43.38 -15.20
C GLU A 371 14.32 -43.26 -13.69
N ALA A 372 13.43 -42.61 -12.92
CA ALA A 372 13.56 -42.51 -11.47
C ALA A 372 13.43 -43.87 -10.77
N VAL A 373 12.42 -44.67 -11.15
CA VAL A 373 12.23 -46.04 -10.61
C VAL A 373 13.41 -46.93 -10.96
N SER A 374 13.87 -46.89 -12.22
CA SER A 374 15.00 -47.69 -12.69
C SER A 374 16.31 -47.34 -11.97
N ALA A 375 16.45 -46.09 -11.51
CA ALA A 375 17.57 -45.63 -10.71
C ALA A 375 17.47 -45.99 -9.21
N GLY A 376 16.32 -46.50 -8.75
CA GLY A 376 16.10 -46.97 -7.37
C GLY A 376 15.38 -45.99 -6.45
N ALA A 377 14.73 -44.95 -6.98
CA ALA A 377 13.86 -44.08 -6.19
C ALA A 377 12.40 -44.57 -6.19
N GLU A 378 11.69 -44.32 -5.09
CA GLU A 378 10.23 -44.37 -5.10
C GLU A 378 9.67 -43.15 -5.86
N VAL A 379 8.51 -43.26 -6.49
CA VAL A 379 7.91 -42.15 -7.26
C VAL A 379 6.50 -41.86 -6.74
N ILE A 380 6.22 -40.58 -6.49
CA ILE A 380 4.91 -40.06 -6.13
C ILE A 380 4.35 -39.31 -7.33
N GLU A 381 3.24 -39.79 -7.88
CA GLU A 381 2.59 -39.22 -9.05
C GLU A 381 1.54 -38.18 -8.67
N MET A 382 1.68 -36.95 -9.19
CA MET A 382 0.69 -35.87 -9.03
C MET A 382 -0.44 -35.91 -10.07
N GLY A 383 -0.25 -36.68 -11.16
CA GLY A 383 -1.21 -36.87 -12.26
C GLY A 383 -1.31 -35.69 -13.24
N VAL A 384 -1.28 -34.44 -12.76
CA VAL A 384 -1.28 -33.22 -13.57
C VAL A 384 -0.27 -32.21 -13.02
N ASN A 385 0.29 -31.37 -13.88
CA ASN A 385 1.19 -30.30 -13.45
C ASN A 385 0.45 -29.24 -12.64
N GLN A 386 0.74 -29.21 -11.34
CA GLN A 386 0.21 -28.23 -10.40
C GLN A 386 1.26 -27.15 -10.09
N GLY A 387 2.54 -27.46 -10.27
CA GLY A 387 3.67 -26.57 -10.10
C GLY A 387 4.58 -26.97 -8.95
N LEU A 388 5.78 -26.40 -8.96
CA LEU A 388 6.87 -26.73 -8.03
C LEU A 388 6.50 -26.58 -6.55
N GLY A 389 5.70 -25.58 -6.19
CA GLY A 389 5.23 -25.40 -4.81
C GLY A 389 4.31 -26.54 -4.34
N ALA A 390 3.46 -27.07 -5.23
CA ALA A 390 2.60 -28.21 -4.92
C ALA A 390 3.41 -29.51 -4.76
N ALA A 391 4.39 -29.74 -5.63
CA ALA A 391 5.30 -30.88 -5.53
C ALA A 391 6.10 -30.86 -4.20
N VAL A 392 6.60 -29.69 -3.79
CA VAL A 392 7.31 -29.55 -2.51
C VAL A 392 6.41 -29.79 -1.31
N ARG A 393 5.15 -29.29 -1.30
CA ARG A 393 4.19 -29.61 -0.23
C ARG A 393 3.95 -31.11 -0.09
N ARG A 394 3.73 -31.79 -1.22
CA ARG A 394 3.54 -33.25 -1.23
C ARG A 394 4.79 -33.99 -0.76
N GLY A 395 5.98 -33.48 -1.09
CA GLY A 395 7.24 -33.98 -0.55
C GLY A 395 7.34 -33.86 0.97
N PHE A 396 6.96 -32.71 1.54
CA PHE A 396 6.93 -32.54 3.00
C PHE A 396 5.91 -33.46 3.68
N GLU A 397 4.69 -33.53 3.15
CA GLU A 397 3.63 -34.39 3.69
C GLU A 397 4.08 -35.86 3.76
N GLU A 398 4.70 -36.37 2.69
CA GLU A 398 5.20 -37.74 2.66
C GLU A 398 6.40 -37.94 3.60
N SER A 399 7.31 -36.98 3.65
CA SER A 399 8.47 -37.05 4.53
C SER A 399 8.07 -37.09 6.00
N THR A 400 7.06 -36.30 6.39
CA THR A 400 6.46 -36.33 7.73
C THR A 400 5.77 -37.67 7.97
N ARG A 401 5.02 -38.21 7.00
CA ARG A 401 4.37 -39.54 7.10
C ARG A 401 5.38 -40.66 7.34
N LEU A 402 6.56 -40.59 6.73
CA LEU A 402 7.65 -41.57 6.87
C LEU A 402 8.41 -41.44 8.20
N GLY A 403 8.10 -40.45 9.04
CA GLY A 403 8.79 -40.23 10.31
C GLY A 403 10.26 -39.89 10.13
N ALA A 404 10.58 -39.07 9.13
CA ALA A 404 11.96 -38.69 8.81
C ALA A 404 12.68 -38.05 10.00
N ALA A 405 13.98 -38.30 10.13
CA ALA A 405 14.85 -37.63 11.10
C ALA A 405 15.24 -36.21 10.65
N ALA A 406 15.36 -36.03 9.34
CA ALA A 406 15.55 -34.76 8.66
C ALA A 406 15.00 -34.90 7.24
N VAL A 407 14.47 -33.80 6.71
CA VAL A 407 13.87 -33.75 5.38
C VAL A 407 14.69 -32.83 4.51
N ALA A 408 15.25 -33.34 3.42
CA ALA A 408 15.95 -32.55 2.42
C ALA A 408 15.25 -32.63 1.07
N PHE A 409 15.44 -31.61 0.26
CA PHE A 409 15.04 -31.65 -1.14
C PHE A 409 15.96 -30.82 -2.03
N CYS A 410 16.10 -31.25 -3.27
CA CYS A 410 16.82 -30.55 -4.33
C CYS A 410 16.19 -30.87 -5.70
N ASP A 411 16.49 -30.05 -6.71
CA ASP A 411 15.94 -30.20 -8.06
C ASP A 411 16.49 -31.47 -8.75
N ALA A 412 15.68 -32.13 -9.58
CA ALA A 412 16.01 -33.38 -10.28
C ALA A 412 16.85 -33.21 -11.57
N ASP A 413 17.51 -32.06 -11.75
CA ASP A 413 18.20 -31.67 -12.99
C ASP A 413 19.74 -31.66 -12.90
N CYS A 414 20.29 -32.24 -11.83
CA CYS A 414 21.73 -32.30 -11.54
C CYS A 414 22.42 -30.94 -11.35
N GLU A 415 21.69 -29.81 -11.21
CA GLU A 415 22.30 -28.52 -10.87
C GLU A 415 22.91 -28.51 -9.46
N TYR A 416 22.35 -29.29 -8.53
CA TYR A 416 22.87 -29.49 -7.18
C TYR A 416 23.54 -30.86 -7.05
N ALA A 417 24.58 -30.96 -6.22
CA ALA A 417 25.27 -32.21 -5.93
C ALA A 417 24.57 -32.96 -4.78
N PRO A 418 23.79 -34.04 -5.04
CA PRO A 418 23.09 -34.76 -3.97
C PRO A 418 24.04 -35.46 -2.98
N GLU A 419 25.32 -35.59 -3.34
CA GLU A 419 26.39 -36.07 -2.48
C GLU A 419 26.61 -35.18 -1.25
N GLU A 420 26.26 -33.89 -1.34
CA GLU A 420 26.39 -32.92 -0.25
C GLU A 420 25.25 -33.05 0.80
N LEU A 421 24.38 -34.07 0.68
CA LEU A 421 23.25 -34.30 1.57
C LEU A 421 23.64 -34.36 3.05
N GLU A 422 24.77 -34.98 3.39
CA GLU A 422 25.22 -35.07 4.78
C GLU A 422 25.46 -33.66 5.37
N ALA A 423 26.11 -32.78 4.62
CA ALA A 423 26.37 -31.41 5.06
C ALA A 423 25.06 -30.61 5.24
N MET A 424 24.08 -30.86 4.39
CA MET A 424 22.76 -30.22 4.46
C MET A 424 21.96 -30.62 5.70
N VAL A 425 21.99 -31.91 6.09
CA VAL A 425 21.17 -32.41 7.21
C VAL A 425 21.89 -32.41 8.55
N ARG A 426 23.23 -32.36 8.57
CA ARG A 426 24.01 -32.41 9.80
C ARG A 426 23.61 -31.33 10.83
N PRO A 427 23.45 -30.03 10.47
CA PRO A 427 23.02 -29.01 11.44
C PRO A 427 21.65 -29.29 12.06
N ILE A 428 20.77 -30.00 11.34
CA ILE A 428 19.46 -30.40 11.86
C ILE A 428 19.57 -31.59 12.81
N LEU A 429 20.35 -32.60 12.41
CA LEU A 429 20.57 -33.80 13.22
C LEU A 429 21.32 -33.51 14.52
N ASP A 430 22.24 -32.54 14.51
CA ASP A 430 23.00 -32.08 15.68
C ASP A 430 22.16 -31.12 16.56
N GLY A 431 21.02 -30.65 16.05
CA GLY A 431 20.09 -29.76 16.75
C GLY A 431 20.50 -28.30 16.74
N ASP A 432 21.40 -27.88 15.83
CA ASP A 432 21.89 -26.50 15.70
C ASP A 432 20.97 -25.62 14.82
N ALA A 433 20.20 -26.23 13.93
CA ALA A 433 19.27 -25.55 13.03
C ALA A 433 17.99 -26.36 12.82
N ASP A 434 16.90 -25.68 12.51
CA ASP A 434 15.64 -26.31 12.08
C ASP A 434 15.42 -26.15 10.58
N TYR A 435 16.09 -25.17 9.97
CA TYR A 435 15.99 -24.87 8.56
C TYR A 435 17.35 -24.49 7.97
N VAL A 436 17.79 -25.25 6.98
CA VAL A 436 19.09 -25.09 6.32
C VAL A 436 18.89 -24.79 4.84
N ILE A 437 19.58 -23.76 4.35
CA ILE A 437 19.70 -23.49 2.91
C ILE A 437 21.13 -23.79 2.46
N GLY A 438 21.27 -24.54 1.37
CA GLY A 438 22.56 -24.71 0.71
C GLY A 438 22.88 -23.45 -0.09
N SER A 439 23.89 -22.70 0.30
CA SER A 439 24.28 -21.45 -0.37
C SER A 439 25.29 -21.67 -1.48
N ARG A 440 24.87 -21.40 -2.72
CA ARG A 440 25.77 -21.45 -3.89
C ARG A 440 26.77 -20.30 -3.83
N PHE A 441 26.38 -19.15 -3.28
CA PHE A 441 27.24 -17.98 -3.16
C PHE A 441 28.27 -18.07 -2.04
N ALA A 442 28.04 -18.92 -1.04
CA ALA A 442 29.04 -19.26 -0.02
C ALA A 442 29.95 -20.43 -0.44
N GLY A 443 29.48 -21.31 -1.35
CA GLY A 443 30.23 -22.45 -1.87
C GLY A 443 30.84 -22.20 -3.25
N HIS A 444 30.73 -23.20 -4.13
CA HIS A 444 31.34 -23.19 -5.46
C HIS A 444 30.27 -23.08 -6.56
N ILE A 445 30.46 -22.16 -7.51
CA ILE A 445 29.60 -22.00 -8.69
C ILE A 445 30.45 -22.25 -9.92
N GLU A 446 30.22 -23.38 -10.59
CA GLU A 446 30.93 -23.72 -11.83
C GLU A 446 30.59 -22.71 -12.94
N HIS A 447 29.30 -22.58 -13.25
CA HIS A 447 28.82 -21.58 -14.19
C HIS A 447 27.39 -21.13 -13.87
N MET A 448 27.16 -19.82 -13.88
CA MET A 448 25.84 -19.22 -13.74
C MET A 448 25.72 -18.02 -14.67
N ARG A 449 24.63 -17.96 -15.45
CA ARG A 449 24.38 -16.86 -16.39
C ARG A 449 24.38 -15.51 -15.64
N PRO A 450 25.02 -14.45 -16.17
CA PRO A 450 25.16 -13.17 -15.46
C PRO A 450 23.85 -12.53 -14.99
N HIS A 451 22.81 -12.58 -15.82
CA HIS A 451 21.49 -12.03 -15.46
C HIS A 451 20.80 -12.82 -14.34
N ARG A 452 20.99 -14.15 -14.28
CA ARG A 452 20.49 -14.98 -13.17
C ARG A 452 21.27 -14.67 -11.89
N ARG A 453 22.59 -14.53 -12.00
CA ARG A 453 23.46 -14.16 -10.87
C ARG A 453 23.05 -12.82 -10.26
N LEU A 454 22.81 -11.81 -11.10
CA LEU A 454 22.31 -10.50 -10.65
C LEU A 454 20.91 -10.60 -10.03
N GLY A 455 19.99 -11.31 -10.70
CA GLY A 455 18.63 -11.52 -10.20
C GLY A 455 18.60 -12.18 -8.83
N ASN A 456 19.37 -13.26 -8.63
CA ASN A 456 19.46 -13.96 -7.36
C ASN A 456 20.03 -13.05 -6.25
N LYS A 457 21.07 -12.25 -6.54
CA LYS A 457 21.62 -11.28 -5.57
C LYS A 457 20.60 -10.21 -5.18
N VAL A 458 19.88 -9.64 -6.15
CA VAL A 458 18.87 -8.60 -5.89
C VAL A 458 17.70 -9.16 -5.06
N LEU A 459 17.18 -10.34 -5.44
CA LEU A 459 16.09 -10.99 -4.70
C LEU A 459 16.54 -11.39 -3.28
N THR A 460 17.77 -11.86 -3.13
CA THR A 460 18.35 -12.18 -1.81
C THR A 460 18.50 -10.93 -0.94
N LEU A 461 18.95 -9.80 -1.52
CA LEU A 461 19.04 -8.53 -0.78
C LEU A 461 17.66 -8.07 -0.28
N ILE A 462 16.63 -8.15 -1.13
CA ILE A 462 15.25 -7.83 -0.73
C ILE A 462 14.82 -8.74 0.42
N LEU A 463 15.07 -10.05 0.30
CA LEU A 463 14.74 -11.03 1.34
C LEU A 463 15.45 -10.71 2.67
N CYS A 464 16.73 -10.35 2.64
CA CYS A 464 17.49 -9.92 3.83
C CYS A 464 16.85 -8.72 4.53
N ILE A 465 16.45 -7.69 3.77
CA ILE A 465 15.82 -6.48 4.31
C ILE A 465 14.48 -6.82 4.97
N VAL A 466 13.70 -7.68 4.32
CA VAL A 466 12.34 -8.06 4.74
C VAL A 466 12.37 -8.97 5.98
N ALA A 467 13.21 -10.00 5.96
CA ALA A 467 13.35 -10.99 7.03
C ALA A 467 14.21 -10.49 8.21
N ARG A 468 15.06 -9.48 7.98
CA ARG A 468 16.12 -9.02 8.90
C ARG A 468 17.11 -10.13 9.28
N GLU A 469 17.30 -11.06 8.36
CA GLU A 469 18.27 -12.14 8.49
C GLU A 469 19.38 -11.99 7.46
N ARG A 470 20.58 -12.48 7.82
CA ARG A 470 21.70 -12.57 6.89
C ARG A 470 21.52 -13.82 6.06
N ILE A 471 21.11 -13.65 4.81
CA ILE A 471 20.90 -14.72 3.84
C ILE A 471 21.85 -14.48 2.68
N THR A 472 22.67 -15.46 2.33
CA THR A 472 23.62 -15.36 1.22
C THR A 472 23.02 -15.86 -0.10
N ASP A 473 22.11 -16.85 -0.06
CA ASP A 473 21.41 -17.33 -1.26
C ASP A 473 19.93 -17.67 -1.01
N GLY A 474 19.06 -16.66 -1.07
CA GLY A 474 17.63 -16.85 -0.85
C GLY A 474 16.90 -17.61 -1.96
N GLN A 475 17.58 -17.92 -3.08
CA GLN A 475 17.01 -18.55 -4.27
C GLN A 475 17.51 -19.98 -4.48
N SER A 476 18.30 -20.53 -3.55
CA SER A 476 18.77 -21.90 -3.65
C SER A 476 17.63 -22.90 -3.42
N GLY A 477 17.63 -23.94 -4.25
CA GLY A 477 16.66 -25.03 -4.20
C GLY A 477 17.11 -26.24 -3.41
N TYR A 478 18.38 -26.29 -2.97
CA TYR A 478 18.83 -27.33 -2.04
C TYR A 478 18.59 -26.89 -0.61
N ARG A 479 17.64 -27.53 0.07
CA ARG A 479 17.20 -27.15 1.42
C ARG A 479 17.03 -28.39 2.29
N ALA A 480 17.24 -28.22 3.58
CA ALA A 480 16.94 -29.22 4.59
C ALA A 480 16.15 -28.62 5.74
N LEU A 481 15.25 -29.40 6.32
CA LEU A 481 14.31 -29.02 7.36
C LEU A 481 14.30 -30.08 8.46
N SER A 482 14.11 -29.64 9.70
CA SER A 482 13.69 -30.53 10.78
C SER A 482 12.29 -31.07 10.50
N PRO A 483 11.89 -32.19 11.13
CA PRO A 483 10.56 -32.76 10.95
C PRO A 483 9.44 -31.78 11.34
N GLU A 484 9.64 -30.95 12.36
CA GLU A 484 8.70 -29.92 12.80
C GLU A 484 8.60 -28.82 11.75
N ALA A 485 9.74 -28.37 11.22
CA ALA A 485 9.77 -27.34 10.18
C ALA A 485 9.09 -27.85 8.90
N ALA A 486 9.33 -29.10 8.50
CA ALA A 486 8.67 -29.72 7.37
C ALA A 486 7.16 -29.86 7.59
N ALA A 487 6.72 -30.29 8.78
CA ALA A 487 5.29 -30.42 9.11
C ALA A 487 4.57 -29.07 9.24
N SER A 488 5.30 -28.02 9.63
CA SER A 488 4.75 -26.67 9.83
C SER A 488 4.88 -25.79 8.58
N ALA A 489 5.59 -26.23 7.55
CA ALA A 489 5.87 -25.42 6.36
C ALA A 489 4.59 -25.11 5.58
N GLU A 490 4.30 -23.83 5.38
CA GLU A 490 3.16 -23.38 4.58
C GLU A 490 3.63 -22.74 3.28
N ILE A 491 3.28 -23.39 2.16
CA ILE A 491 3.54 -22.85 0.82
C ILE A 491 2.20 -22.38 0.23
N ILE A 492 1.97 -21.07 0.26
CA ILE A 492 0.68 -20.43 -0.11
C ILE A 492 0.37 -20.52 -1.62
N HIS A 493 1.36 -20.86 -2.47
CA HIS A 493 1.14 -20.95 -3.92
C HIS A 493 1.89 -22.09 -4.59
N ASP A 494 1.32 -22.56 -5.69
CA ASP A 494 1.84 -23.74 -6.37
C ASP A 494 2.99 -23.43 -7.34
N PHE A 495 3.24 -22.15 -7.66
CA PHE A 495 4.20 -21.77 -8.71
C PHE A 495 5.68 -21.77 -8.28
N ASN A 496 5.98 -21.43 -7.03
CA ASN A 496 7.34 -21.34 -6.49
C ASN A 496 7.27 -21.65 -4.99
N TYR A 497 8.40 -21.86 -4.31
CA TYR A 497 8.46 -21.99 -2.84
C TYR A 497 9.54 -21.11 -2.22
N ALA A 498 10.61 -20.76 -2.96
CA ALA A 498 11.87 -20.34 -2.37
C ALA A 498 11.75 -19.19 -1.35
N GLN A 499 11.16 -18.05 -1.72
CA GLN A 499 11.00 -16.93 -0.79
C GLN A 499 9.93 -17.15 0.27
N VAL A 500 8.79 -17.70 -0.13
CA VAL A 500 7.62 -17.83 0.75
C VAL A 500 7.93 -18.82 1.86
N LEU A 501 8.52 -19.97 1.54
CA LEU A 501 8.94 -20.96 2.53
C LEU A 501 9.95 -20.38 3.53
N THR A 502 10.95 -19.62 3.05
CA THR A 502 11.93 -18.99 3.94
C THR A 502 11.28 -17.94 4.83
N LEU A 503 10.38 -17.10 4.30
CA LEU A 503 9.67 -16.11 5.10
C LEU A 503 8.73 -16.76 6.12
N ASP A 504 7.99 -17.79 5.73
CA ASP A 504 7.09 -18.56 6.60
C ASP A 504 7.85 -19.16 7.80
N LEU A 505 8.91 -19.93 7.53
CA LEU A 505 9.68 -20.57 8.59
C LEU A 505 10.39 -19.56 9.50
N LEU A 506 10.93 -18.47 8.95
CA LEU A 506 11.53 -17.40 9.74
C LEU A 506 10.49 -16.61 10.55
N ALA A 507 9.26 -16.48 10.05
CA ALA A 507 8.15 -15.85 10.78
C ALA A 507 7.71 -16.74 11.94
N LYS A 508 7.66 -18.05 11.74
CA LYS A 508 7.39 -19.05 12.80
C LYS A 508 8.53 -19.19 13.80
N GLY A 509 9.69 -18.58 13.53
CA GLY A 509 10.81 -18.51 14.48
C GLY A 509 11.77 -19.70 14.44
N PHE A 510 11.71 -20.54 13.40
CA PHE A 510 12.64 -21.64 13.21
C PHE A 510 14.09 -21.16 13.08
N ARG A 511 15.03 -21.92 13.65
CA ARG A 511 16.45 -21.59 13.63
C ARG A 511 17.03 -21.85 12.25
N TYR A 512 17.61 -20.82 11.68
CA TYR A 512 18.08 -20.82 10.29
C TYR A 512 19.60 -20.85 10.21
N GLN A 513 20.15 -21.65 9.29
CA GLN A 513 21.56 -21.66 8.94
C GLN A 513 21.79 -21.85 7.42
N GLU A 514 22.99 -21.51 6.96
CA GLU A 514 23.43 -21.77 5.58
C GLU A 514 24.66 -22.67 5.57
N VAL A 515 24.69 -23.59 4.61
CA VAL A 515 25.83 -24.48 4.35
C VAL A 515 26.35 -24.19 2.95
N PRO A 516 27.67 -24.04 2.72
CA PRO A 516 28.21 -23.86 1.37
C PRO A 516 27.97 -25.12 0.53
N ILE A 517 27.49 -24.94 -0.71
CA ILE A 517 27.22 -26.05 -1.64
C ILE A 517 27.82 -25.79 -3.02
N SER A 518 27.93 -26.86 -3.80
CA SER A 518 28.36 -26.84 -5.20
C SER A 518 27.16 -26.65 -6.14
N TYR A 519 27.32 -25.78 -7.14
CA TYR A 519 26.34 -25.53 -8.20
C TYR A 519 26.93 -25.80 -9.58
N HIS A 520 26.32 -26.74 -10.27
CA HIS A 520 26.64 -27.11 -11.65
C HIS A 520 25.66 -26.46 -12.62
N PHE A 521 26.13 -26.21 -13.83
CA PHE A 521 25.26 -25.68 -14.87
C PHE A 521 24.47 -26.80 -15.52
N ARG A 522 23.14 -26.67 -15.55
CA ARG A 522 22.24 -27.62 -16.22
C ARG A 522 22.69 -27.91 -17.65
N THR A 523 22.82 -29.20 -17.96
CA THR A 523 23.29 -29.69 -19.27
C THR A 523 22.16 -29.90 -20.28
N SER A 524 20.92 -30.13 -19.82
CA SER A 524 19.76 -30.42 -20.68
C SER A 524 18.44 -29.87 -20.14
N GLY A 525 17.53 -29.35 -20.99
CA GLY A 525 16.18 -28.90 -20.62
C GLY A 525 15.97 -27.37 -20.62
N GLU A 526 14.71 -26.92 -20.54
CA GLU A 526 14.34 -25.50 -20.61
C GLU A 526 14.00 -24.89 -19.24
N SER A 527 14.40 -23.63 -19.03
CA SER A 527 14.01 -22.91 -17.82
C SER A 527 12.56 -22.40 -17.91
N PHE A 528 11.73 -22.82 -16.95
CA PHE A 528 10.34 -22.38 -16.85
C PHE A 528 10.18 -20.97 -16.23
N VAL A 529 11.24 -20.38 -15.67
CA VAL A 529 11.20 -19.09 -14.96
C VAL A 529 11.33 -17.90 -15.93
N LYS A 530 10.19 -17.30 -16.29
CA LYS A 530 10.13 -16.03 -17.04
C LYS A 530 9.93 -14.85 -16.07
N LEU A 531 10.86 -13.88 -16.07
CA LEU A 531 10.92 -12.76 -15.10
C LEU A 531 9.59 -12.00 -14.92
N GLY A 532 8.90 -11.65 -16.02
CA GLY A 532 7.63 -10.93 -15.94
C GLY A 532 6.49 -11.74 -15.28
N LYS A 533 6.41 -13.05 -15.59
CA LYS A 533 5.44 -13.96 -14.97
C LYS A 533 5.79 -14.20 -13.49
N TYR A 534 7.09 -14.31 -13.20
CA TYR A 534 7.62 -14.48 -11.86
C TYR A 534 7.26 -13.31 -10.94
N LEU A 535 7.58 -12.07 -11.33
CA LEU A 535 7.29 -10.88 -10.52
C LEU A 535 5.79 -10.71 -10.23
N ARG A 536 4.93 -10.96 -11.23
CA ARG A 536 3.46 -10.87 -11.07
C ARG A 536 2.90 -11.89 -10.08
N LYS A 537 3.55 -13.06 -9.92
CA LYS A 537 3.10 -14.11 -8.99
C LYS A 537 3.75 -14.00 -7.61
N VAL A 538 5.06 -13.70 -7.56
CA VAL A 538 5.85 -13.72 -6.33
C VAL A 538 5.66 -12.44 -5.50
N CYS A 539 5.63 -11.25 -6.10
CA CYS A 539 5.49 -10.02 -5.31
C CYS A 539 4.17 -9.96 -4.50
N PRO A 540 2.98 -10.29 -5.05
CA PRO A 540 1.76 -10.36 -4.26
C PRO A 540 1.77 -11.45 -3.18
N ALA A 541 2.53 -12.52 -3.38
CA ALA A 541 2.67 -13.60 -2.41
C ALA A 541 3.53 -13.19 -1.22
N VAL A 542 4.72 -12.62 -1.49
CA VAL A 542 5.59 -12.04 -0.45
C VAL A 542 4.86 -10.95 0.32
N LEU A 543 4.06 -10.11 -0.36
CA LEU A 543 3.24 -9.11 0.32
C LEU A 543 2.15 -9.73 1.19
N ARG A 544 1.56 -10.85 0.79
CA ARG A 544 0.60 -11.58 1.65
C ARG A 544 1.29 -12.14 2.88
N GLU A 545 2.44 -12.79 2.72
CA GLU A 545 3.25 -13.36 3.82
C GLU A 545 3.65 -12.31 4.87
N LEU A 546 3.96 -11.09 4.42
CA LEU A 546 4.31 -10.01 5.35
C LEU A 546 3.11 -9.43 6.11
N ASN A 547 1.89 -9.72 5.66
CA ASN A 547 0.67 -9.12 6.16
C ASN A 547 -0.35 -10.14 6.70
N THR A 548 -0.06 -11.43 6.63
CA THR A 548 -0.70 -12.48 7.43
C THR A 548 -0.46 -12.17 8.91
N VAL A 549 -1.53 -12.28 9.70
CA VAL A 549 -1.64 -11.70 11.06
C VAL A 549 -1.16 -12.67 12.12
#